data_AF-A0AA90NXP6-F1
#
_entry.id   AF-A0AA90NXP6-F1
#
_cell.length_a   1.000
_cell.length_b   1.000
_cell.length_c   1.000
_cell.angle_alpha   90.00
_cell.angle_beta   90.00
_cell.angle_gamma   90.00
#
_symmetry.space_group_name_H-M   'P 1'
#
loop_
_entity.id
_entity.type
_entity.pdbx_description
1 polymer ?
#
loop_
_entity_poly.entity_id
_entity_poly.type
_entity_poly.pdbx_seq_one_letter_code
_entity_poly.pdbx_strand_id
1 'polypeptide(L)' 'MWCLGNSDSFSDVVLKAVNLGDDTDTVGAITGTMAGMYYKMVDIPKEWLEKITRKEDIDELIKQFHSFCADKAIKEEYGD' A
#
# COMPACT_ATOMS: atom_id res chain seq x y z
N MET A 1 4.13 10.32 9.41
CA MET A 1 2.83 10.93 9.80
C MET A 1 2.62 12.33 9.23
N TRP A 2 3.63 13.23 9.30
CA TRP A 2 3.48 14.61 8.83
C TRP A 2 3.03 14.74 7.37
N CYS A 3 3.59 13.95 6.44
CA CYS A 3 3.20 14.00 5.02
C CYS A 3 1.72 13.66 4.80
N LEU A 4 1.18 12.67 5.53
CA LEU A 4 -0.23 12.25 5.42
C LEU A 4 -1.18 13.36 5.90
N GLY A 5 -0.83 14.05 6.98
CA GLY A 5 -1.65 15.14 7.54
C GLY A 5 -1.52 16.47 6.80
N ASN A 6 -0.64 16.58 5.80
CA ASN A 6 -0.38 17.80 5.04
C ASN A 6 -0.55 17.61 3.53
N SER A 7 -1.32 16.62 3.09
CA SER A 7 -1.53 16.30 1.67
C SER A 7 -2.98 15.89 1.41
N ASP A 8 -3.41 16.08 0.16
CA ASP A 8 -4.79 15.86 -0.25
C ASP A 8 -4.95 14.64 -1.18
N SER A 9 -3.84 14.01 -1.59
CA SER A 9 -3.83 12.85 -2.49
C SER A 9 -2.71 11.85 -2.15
N PHE A 10 -2.85 10.61 -2.60
CA PHE A 10 -1.81 9.58 -2.47
C PHE A 10 -0.48 10.03 -3.08
N SER A 11 -0.53 10.60 -4.29
CA SER A 11 0.67 11.05 -5.01
C SER A 11 1.39 12.16 -4.24
N ASP A 12 0.66 13.13 -3.70
CA ASP A 12 1.25 14.21 -2.90
C ASP A 12 1.90 13.69 -1.62
N VAL A 13 1.26 12.73 -0.94
CA VAL A 13 1.81 12.10 0.27
C VAL A 13 3.14 11.41 -0.04
N VAL A 14 3.18 10.57 -1.08
CA VAL A 14 4.37 9.81 -1.44
C VAL A 14 5.47 10.72 -1.97
N LEU A 15 5.15 11.69 -2.83
CA LEU A 15 6.12 12.66 -3.33
C LEU A 15 6.73 13.50 -2.20
N LYS A 16 5.94 13.93 -1.22
CA LYS A 16 6.49 14.63 -0.04
C LYS A 16 7.38 13.71 0.78
N ALA A 17 6.99 12.46 0.99
CA ALA A 17 7.76 11.50 1.77
C ALA A 17 9.15 11.25 1.18
N VAL A 18 9.25 11.03 -0.14
CA VAL A 18 10.54 10.78 -0.80
C VAL A 18 11.40 12.04 -0.92
N ASN A 19 10.79 13.23 -1.03
CA ASN A 19 11.52 14.49 -1.15
C ASN A 19 12.00 15.05 0.20
N LEU A 20 11.65 14.44 1.35
CA LEU A 20 12.17 14.84 2.67
C LEU A 20 13.65 14.47 2.86
N GLY A 21 14.19 13.55 2.05
CA GLY A 21 15.59 13.13 2.12
C GLY A 21 15.90 12.10 3.22
N ASP A 22 17.19 11.87 3.45
CA ASP A 22 17.78 10.92 4.41
C ASP A 22 17.46 9.44 4.08
N ASP A 23 16.43 8.86 4.70
CA ASP A 23 16.01 7.47 4.54
C ASP A 23 14.71 7.38 3.72
N THR A 24 14.82 7.78 2.46
CA THR A 24 13.67 8.02 1.58
C THR A 24 12.93 6.74 1.17
N ASP A 25 13.62 5.60 1.11
CA ASP A 25 13.05 4.30 0.76
C ASP A 25 12.22 3.72 1.92
N THR A 26 12.75 3.77 3.14
CA THR A 26 12.00 3.31 4.33
C THR A 26 10.81 4.22 4.60
N VAL A 27 11.02 5.54 4.60
CA VAL A 27 9.95 6.52 4.84
C VAL A 27 8.89 6.45 3.73
N GLY A 28 9.33 6.28 2.47
CA GLY A 28 8.45 6.10 1.32
C GLY A 28 7.58 4.85 1.43
N ALA A 29 8.16 3.71 1.81
CA ALA A 29 7.44 2.44 1.95
C ALA A 29 6.38 2.48 3.08
N ILE A 30 6.75 3.00 4.25
CA ILE A 30 5.83 3.14 5.39
C ILE A 30 4.71 4.12 5.03
N THR A 31 5.07 5.29 4.49
CA THR A 31 4.12 6.35 4.15
C THR A 31 3.18 5.92 3.01
N GLY A 32 3.69 5.23 2.00
CA GLY A 32 2.89 4.66 0.90
C GLY A 32 1.88 3.61 1.38
N THR A 33 2.27 2.77 2.35
CA THR A 33 1.35 1.78 2.96
C THR A 33 0.18 2.48 3.67
N MET A 34 0.47 3.49 4.48
CA MET A 34 -0.56 4.26 5.19
C MET A 34 -1.46 5.04 4.23
N ALA A 35 -0.87 5.70 3.23
CA ALA A 35 -1.59 6.44 2.20
C ALA A 35 -2.51 5.50 1.40
N GLY A 36 -2.04 4.30 1.03
CA GLY A 36 -2.83 3.31 0.31
C GLY A 36 -4.04 2.82 1.11
N MET A 37 -3.92 2.69 2.44
CA MET A 37 -5.06 2.35 3.30
C MET A 37 -6.08 3.49 3.39
N TYR A 38 -5.62 4.74 3.39
CA TYR A 38 -6.46 5.93 3.52
C TYR A 38 -7.16 6.32 2.21
N TYR A 39 -6.38 6.58 1.15
CA TYR A 39 -6.88 7.04 -0.16
C TYR A 39 -7.38 5.90 -1.07
N LYS A 40 -7.11 4.65 -0.69
CA LYS A 40 -7.42 3.43 -1.46
C LYS A 40 -6.66 3.34 -2.78
N MET A 41 -6.73 2.16 -3.40
CA MET A 41 -6.04 1.87 -4.67
C MET A 41 -6.49 2.76 -5.84
N VAL A 42 -7.72 3.30 -5.79
CA VAL A 42 -8.27 4.14 -6.88
C VAL A 42 -7.54 5.47 -7.03
N ASP A 43 -6.93 5.96 -5.96
CA ASP A 43 -6.20 7.23 -5.95
C ASP A 43 -4.73 7.08 -6.33
N ILE A 44 -4.23 5.85 -6.47
CA ILE A 44 -2.85 5.58 -6.88
C ILE A 44 -2.71 5.82 -8.39
N PRO A 45 -1.74 6.65 -8.84
CA PRO A 45 -1.50 6.86 -10.26
C PRO A 45 -1.24 5.55 -11.00
N LYS A 46 -1.98 5.29 -12.08
CA LYS A 46 -1.89 4.04 -12.83
C LYS A 46 -0.49 3.83 -13.41
N GLU A 47 0.12 4.92 -13.88
CA GLU A 47 1.48 4.89 -14.43
C GLU A 47 2.55 4.52 -13.39
N TRP A 48 2.27 4.68 -12.09
CA TRP A 48 3.17 4.19 -11.04
C TRP A 48 3.00 2.69 -10.83
N LEU A 49 1.75 2.21 -10.81
CA LEU A 49 1.44 0.79 -10.69
C LEU A 49 2.03 -0.01 -11.86
N GLU A 50 1.97 0.51 -13.08
CA GLU A 50 2.51 -0.13 -14.28
C GLU A 50 4.04 -0.22 -14.29
N LYS A 51 4.73 0.61 -13.51
CA LYS A 51 6.20 0.61 -13.38
C LYS A 51 6.71 -0.29 -12.27
N ILE A 52 5.82 -0.88 -11.47
CA ILE A 52 6.22 -1.82 -10.41
C ILE A 52 6.84 -3.05 -11.07
N THR A 53 8.09 -3.33 -10.70
CA THR A 53 8.79 -4.52 -11.18
C THR A 53 8.16 -5.76 -10.56
N ARG A 54 7.87 -6.78 -11.37
CA ARG A 54 7.20 -8.03 -10.96
C ARG A 54 5.84 -7.80 -10.30
N LYS A 55 5.08 -6.80 -10.78
CA LYS A 55 3.75 -6.47 -10.28
C LYS A 55 2.84 -7.69 -10.25
N GLU A 56 2.86 -8.52 -11.29
CA GLU A 56 2.02 -9.72 -11.41
C GLU A 56 2.30 -10.72 -10.29
N ASP A 57 3.58 -10.92 -9.93
CA ASP A 57 3.97 -11.81 -8.84
C ASP A 57 3.51 -11.26 -7.49
N ILE A 58 3.61 -9.94 -7.29
CA ILE A 58 3.14 -9.26 -6.08
C ILE A 58 1.62 -9.39 -5.96
N ASP A 59 0.87 -9.15 -7.04
CA ASP A 59 -0.59 -9.28 -7.07
C ASP A 59 -1.03 -10.72 -6.74
N GLU A 60 -0.30 -11.73 -7.24
CA GLU A 60 -0.56 -13.13 -6.92
C GLU A 60 -0.30 -13.45 -5.44
N LEU A 61 0.81 -12.97 -4.88
CA LEU A 61 1.12 -13.12 -3.46
C LEU A 61 0.06 -12.46 -2.57
N ILE A 62 -0.42 -11.26 -2.95
CA ILE A 62 -1.48 -10.56 -2.23
C ILE A 62 -2.78 -11.37 -2.24
N LYS A 63 -3.16 -11.95 -3.39
CA LYS A 63 -4.36 -12.79 -3.50
C LYS A 63 -4.27 -14.03 -2.61
N GLN A 64 -3.13 -14.72 -2.63
CA GLN A 64 -2.90 -15.91 -1.80
C GLN A 64 -2.97 -15.56 -0.31
N PHE A 65 -2.33 -14.46 0.09
CA PHE A 65 -2.37 -13.98 1.47
C PHE A 65 -3.79 -13.59 1.90
N HIS A 66 -4.54 -12.89 1.03
CA HIS A 66 -5.93 -12.54 1.28
C HIS A 66 -6.81 -13.78 1.46
N SER A 67 -6.70 -14.78 0.57
CA SER A 67 -7.44 -16.05 0.69
C SER A 67 -7.12 -16.73 2.02
N PHE A 68 -5.84 -16.85 2.37
CA PHE A 68 -5.42 -17.44 3.63
C PHE A 68 -6.03 -16.72 4.85
N CYS A 69 -6.04 -15.39 4.85
CA CYS A 69 -6.63 -14.61 5.93
C CYS A 69 -8.15 -14.80 6.01
N ALA A 70 -8.85 -14.83 4.87
CA ALA A 70 -10.29 -15.04 4.81
C ALA A 70 -10.67 -16.44 5.30
N ASP A 71 -9.96 -17.49 4.85
CA ASP A 71 -10.19 -18.87 5.26
C ASP A 71 -9.94 -19.05 6.76
N LYS A 72 -8.89 -18.42 7.30
CA LYS A 72 -8.59 -18.43 8.73
C LYS A 72 -9.68 -17.73 9.53
N ALA A 73 -10.15 -16.56 9.10
CA ALA A 73 -11.22 -15.83 9.78
C ALA A 73 -12.53 -16.64 9.83
N ILE A 74 -12.88 -17.32 8.73
CA ILE A 74 -14.07 -18.20 8.67
C ILE A 74 -13.93 -19.36 9.65
N LYS A 75 -12.78 -20.03 9.69
CA LYS A 75 -12.50 -21.13 10.63
C LYS A 75 -12.57 -20.68 12.09
N GLU A 76 -12.06 -19.49 12.39
CA GLU A 76 -12.10 -18.92 13.74
C GLU A 76 -13.53 -18.54 14.18
N GLU A 77 -14.38 -18.08 13.25
CA GLU A 77 -15.75 -17.64 13.54
C GLU A 77 -16.77 -18.79 13.58
N TYR A 78 -16.64 -19.78 12.68
CA TYR A 78 -17.65 -20.84 12.49
C TYR A 78 -17.19 -22.26 12.87
N GLY A 79 -15.90 -22.45 13.19
CA GLY A 79 -15.32 -23.78 13.41
C GLY A 79 -15.16 -24.59 12.12
N ASP A 80 -14.36 -25.66 12.17
CA ASP A 80 -14.21 -26.63 11.07
C ASP A 80 -15.47 -27.49 10.86
#